data_AF-A0A949CT46-F1
#
_entry.id   AF-A0A949CT46-F1
#
_cell.length_a   1.000
_cell.length_b   1.000
_cell.length_c   1.000
_cell.angle_alpha   90.00
_cell.angle_beta   90.00
_cell.angle_gamma   90.00
#
_symmetry.space_group_name_H-M   'P 1'
#
loop_
_entity.id
_entity.type
_entity.pdbx_description
1 polymer ?
#
loop_
_entity_poly.entity_id
_entity_poly.type
_entity_poly.pdbx_seq_one_letter_code
_entity_poly.pdbx_strand_id
1 'polypeptide(L)'
;MTQSQVKPLPENIDSQDPQRVELSKSQTSWLLFSVLIVALCGIAYELIIAAVSSYLLGNSVAQFSITIGLFMFSMGIGSYLSKFIAKDLVFRFVQIEVAVALVGGLSAILLFLVFPYFGLYHAVMYLLTLVIGILVGLEIPILTRILTGSGSVSESLAHVLSLDYLGALIGSVGFPLLLLPRLGLFRSSFGIGILNIAIAGLAIIVLRKNCARLRSLRLLVLFTAGILIGGLIFSAQIARYAEGMLFADEVIYQEQSPYQRVVFTKNARNGELRLYLDGHLQFAQSDEYRYHESLVHPAMSCGGMPKRILVLGGGDGLAIREVLK
;
A
#
# COMPACT_ATOMS: atom_id res chain seq x y z
N MET A 1 60.44 8.99 45.30
CA MET A 1 60.56 8.52 43.90
C MET A 1 59.70 7.28 43.73
N THR A 2 58.56 7.39 43.06
CA THR A 2 57.88 6.33 42.28
C THR A 2 56.63 6.95 41.64
N GLN A 3 56.81 7.54 40.46
CA GLN A 3 55.68 7.88 39.59
C GLN A 3 55.13 6.57 39.01
N SER A 4 53.87 6.27 39.35
CA SER A 4 53.09 5.21 38.71
C SER A 4 52.84 5.62 37.25
N GLN A 5 53.47 4.91 36.31
CA GLN A 5 53.19 5.08 34.89
C GLN A 5 51.82 4.46 34.58
N VAL A 6 50.82 5.33 34.43
CA VAL A 6 49.55 4.98 33.78
C VAL A 6 49.86 4.75 32.30
N LYS A 7 49.82 3.49 31.89
CA LYS A 7 49.89 3.07 30.50
C LYS A 7 48.69 3.68 29.75
N PRO A 8 48.87 4.49 28.69
CA PRO A 8 47.74 4.97 27.93
C PRO A 8 47.01 3.78 27.29
N LEU A 9 45.69 3.76 27.46
CA LEU A 9 44.80 2.84 26.73
C LEU A 9 45.06 3.01 25.23
N PRO A 10 45.09 1.93 24.44
CA PRO A 10 45.27 2.06 23.00
C PRO A 10 44.11 2.86 22.42
N GLU A 11 44.41 4.06 21.92
CA GLU A 11 43.56 4.76 20.95
C GLU A 11 43.37 3.86 19.71
N ASN A 12 42.14 3.87 19.19
CA ASN A 12 41.68 3.20 17.97
C ASN A 12 41.53 1.67 18.02
N ILE A 13 40.37 1.21 18.50
CA ILE A 13 39.80 -0.10 18.12
C ILE A 13 38.76 0.04 16.98
N ASP A 14 38.44 1.27 16.55
CA ASP A 14 37.33 1.53 15.60
C ASP A 14 37.74 1.60 14.11
N SER A 15 38.99 1.25 13.76
CA SER A 15 39.55 1.47 12.42
C SER A 15 39.54 0.24 11.49
N GLN A 16 38.92 -0.88 11.88
CA GLN A 16 38.85 -2.08 11.01
C GLN A 16 37.48 -2.77 11.07
N ASP A 17 36.44 -2.09 10.61
CA ASP A 17 35.24 -2.80 10.16
C ASP A 17 35.37 -3.07 8.64
N PRO A 18 35.67 -4.32 8.21
CA PRO A 18 35.92 -4.67 6.81
C PRO A 18 34.68 -4.57 5.89
N GLN A 19 33.61 -3.92 6.34
CA GLN A 19 32.31 -3.85 5.67
C GLN A 19 31.87 -2.43 5.28
N ARG A 20 32.71 -1.40 5.46
CA ARG A 20 32.36 -0.03 5.09
C ARG A 20 32.18 0.08 3.57
N VAL A 21 30.97 0.42 3.15
CA VAL A 21 30.68 0.81 1.77
C VAL A 21 31.21 2.23 1.58
N GLU A 22 32.30 2.38 0.83
CA GLU A 22 32.77 3.72 0.45
C GLU A 22 31.81 4.37 -0.53
N LEU A 23 31.19 5.47 -0.13
CA LEU A 23 30.20 6.21 -0.90
C LEU A 23 30.73 7.61 -1.26
N SER A 24 30.54 8.00 -2.51
CA SER A 24 30.65 9.40 -2.93
C SER A 24 29.50 10.23 -2.38
N LYS A 25 29.70 11.54 -2.16
CA LYS A 25 28.64 12.48 -1.73
C LYS A 25 27.36 12.37 -2.57
N SER A 26 27.50 12.15 -3.88
CA SER A 26 26.36 11.97 -4.78
C SER A 26 25.60 10.66 -4.52
N GLN A 27 26.31 9.57 -4.19
CA GLN A 27 25.70 8.28 -3.84
C GLN A 27 24.98 8.35 -2.49
N THR A 28 25.57 9.03 -1.50
CA THR A 28 24.94 9.26 -0.19
C THR A 28 23.65 10.07 -0.33
N SER A 29 23.68 11.17 -1.09
CA SER A 29 22.48 11.99 -1.34
C SER A 29 21.38 11.21 -2.06
N TRP A 30 21.74 10.39 -3.05
CA TRP A 30 20.78 9.53 -3.73
C TRP A 30 20.19 8.45 -2.79
N LEU A 31 21.01 7.83 -1.94
CA LEU A 31 20.53 6.86 -0.95
C LEU A 31 19.55 7.49 0.03
N LEU A 32 19.84 8.70 0.52
CA LEU A 32 18.90 9.45 1.35
C LEU A 32 17.59 9.74 0.61
N PHE A 33 17.65 10.16 -0.65
CA PHE A 33 16.45 10.31 -1.47
C PHE A 33 15.67 8.98 -1.64
N SER A 34 16.37 7.86 -1.79
CA SER A 34 15.74 6.55 -1.89
C SER A 34 14.97 6.17 -0.63
N VAL A 35 15.49 6.49 0.57
CA VAL A 35 14.80 6.26 1.86
C VAL A 35 13.40 6.89 1.84
N LEU A 36 13.29 8.14 1.38
CA LEU A 36 12.02 8.85 1.31
C LEU A 36 11.00 8.15 0.39
N ILE A 37 11.44 7.68 -0.78
CA ILE A 37 10.57 7.00 -1.75
C ILE A 37 10.17 5.62 -1.26
N VAL A 38 11.09 4.88 -0.66
CA VAL A 38 10.86 3.55 -0.12
C VAL A 38 9.86 3.60 1.04
N ALA A 39 10.03 4.54 1.98
CA ALA A 39 9.09 4.76 3.08
C ALA A 39 7.67 5.13 2.58
N LEU A 40 7.58 5.97 1.54
CA LEU A 40 6.32 6.28 0.86
C LEU A 40 5.67 5.01 0.29
N CYS A 41 6.44 4.14 -0.34
CA CYS A 41 5.92 2.89 -0.91
C CYS A 41 5.46 1.92 0.18
N GLY A 42 6.24 1.77 1.25
CA GLY A 42 5.93 0.91 2.40
C GLY A 42 4.58 1.25 3.03
N ILE A 43 4.36 2.51 3.41
CA ILE A 43 3.08 2.95 4.00
C ILE A 43 1.93 2.84 2.99
N ALA A 44 2.19 3.07 1.70
CA ALA A 44 1.15 3.00 0.70
C ALA A 44 0.66 1.56 0.49
N TYR A 45 1.52 0.55 0.58
CA TYR A 45 1.08 -0.85 0.55
C TYR A 45 0.26 -1.26 1.77
N GLU A 46 0.67 -0.81 2.96
CA GLU A 46 -0.10 -1.01 4.18
C GLU A 46 -1.52 -0.45 4.02
N LEU A 47 -1.63 0.79 3.53
CA LEU A 47 -2.92 1.45 3.30
C LEU A 47 -3.73 0.79 2.18
N ILE A 48 -3.08 0.27 1.13
CA ILE A 48 -3.76 -0.51 0.09
C ILE A 48 -4.39 -1.77 0.69
N ILE A 49 -3.64 -2.54 1.48
CA ILE A 49 -4.16 -3.78 2.08
C ILE A 49 -5.32 -3.47 3.03
N ALA A 50 -5.19 -2.42 3.85
CA ALA A 50 -6.24 -1.97 4.75
C ALA A 50 -7.48 -1.49 3.98
N ALA A 51 -7.30 -0.70 2.93
CA ALA A 51 -8.39 -0.18 2.12
C ALA A 51 -9.12 -1.29 1.34
N VAL A 52 -8.39 -2.21 0.72
CA VAL A 52 -8.95 -3.38 0.04
C VAL A 52 -9.73 -4.23 1.04
N SER A 53 -9.18 -4.47 2.23
CA SER A 53 -9.87 -5.25 3.27
C SER A 53 -11.10 -4.55 3.82
N SER A 54 -11.04 -3.24 4.02
CA SER A 54 -12.20 -2.43 4.41
C SER A 54 -13.29 -2.45 3.34
N TYR A 55 -12.92 -2.42 2.06
CA TYR A 55 -13.85 -2.49 0.94
C TYR A 55 -14.51 -3.88 0.84
N LEU A 56 -13.75 -4.95 1.04
CA LEU A 56 -14.25 -6.32 0.85
C LEU A 56 -14.96 -6.90 2.08
N LEU A 57 -14.43 -6.65 3.29
CA LEU A 57 -14.96 -7.21 4.54
C LEU A 57 -15.83 -6.22 5.32
N GLY A 58 -15.84 -4.95 4.96
CA GLY A 58 -16.42 -3.88 5.76
C GLY A 58 -15.64 -3.60 7.05
N ASN A 59 -16.27 -2.88 7.99
CA ASN A 59 -15.71 -2.50 9.29
C ASN A 59 -14.30 -1.86 9.17
N SER A 60 -14.27 -0.65 8.61
CA SER A 60 -13.03 0.10 8.36
C SER A 60 -12.14 0.21 9.59
N VAL A 61 -12.71 0.54 10.76
CA VAL A 61 -11.96 0.67 12.01
C VAL A 61 -11.20 -0.62 12.33
N ALA A 62 -11.84 -1.78 12.22
CA ALA A 62 -11.16 -3.05 12.48
C ALA A 62 -10.07 -3.36 11.45
N GLN A 63 -10.35 -3.17 10.15
CA GLN A 63 -9.41 -3.53 9.09
C GLN A 63 -8.14 -2.67 9.10
N PHE A 64 -8.29 -1.35 9.28
CA PHE A 64 -7.14 -0.47 9.47
C PHE A 64 -6.39 -0.81 10.77
N SER A 65 -7.09 -0.99 11.90
CA SER A 65 -6.41 -1.29 13.18
C SER A 65 -5.59 -2.58 13.14
N ILE A 66 -6.15 -3.66 12.58
CA ILE A 66 -5.47 -4.95 12.48
C ILE A 66 -4.30 -4.86 11.50
N THR A 67 -4.49 -4.22 10.35
CA THR A 67 -3.43 -4.07 9.34
C THR A 67 -2.26 -3.27 9.91
N ILE A 68 -2.51 -2.09 10.50
CA ILE A 68 -1.48 -1.25 11.11
C ILE A 68 -0.75 -2.02 12.22
N GLY A 69 -1.49 -2.62 13.15
CA GLY A 69 -0.90 -3.36 14.27
C GLY A 69 -0.02 -4.52 13.82
N LEU A 70 -0.50 -5.33 12.87
CA LEU A 70 0.25 -6.45 12.31
C LEU A 70 1.45 -5.96 11.48
N PHE A 71 1.30 -4.89 10.70
CA PHE A 71 2.36 -4.32 9.88
C PHE A 71 3.50 -3.77 10.76
N MET A 72 3.18 -3.00 11.81
CA MET A 72 4.16 -2.51 12.78
C MET A 72 4.89 -3.63 13.51
N PHE A 73 4.17 -4.68 13.94
CA PHE A 73 4.80 -5.86 14.54
C PHE A 73 5.76 -6.55 13.56
N SER A 74 5.34 -6.69 12.31
CA SER A 74 6.11 -7.30 11.23
C SER A 74 7.35 -6.49 10.88
N MET A 75 7.26 -5.16 10.87
CA MET A 75 8.42 -4.27 10.74
C MET A 75 9.42 -4.48 11.88
N GLY A 76 8.95 -4.67 13.12
CA GLY A 76 9.79 -5.04 14.25
C GLY A 76 10.55 -6.35 14.04
N ILE A 77 9.88 -7.38 13.50
CA ILE A 77 10.51 -8.66 13.13
C ILE A 77 11.57 -8.44 12.04
N GLY A 78 11.24 -7.70 10.98
CA GLY A 78 12.17 -7.35 9.90
C GLY A 78 13.42 -6.65 10.43
N SER A 79 13.24 -5.63 11.26
CA SER A 79 14.34 -4.90 11.88
C SER A 79 15.24 -5.81 12.74
N TYR A 80 14.64 -6.74 13.50
CA TYR A 80 15.39 -7.76 14.22
C TYR A 80 16.17 -8.70 13.29
N LEU A 81 15.53 -9.20 12.22
CA LEU A 81 16.15 -10.12 11.26
C LEU A 81 17.30 -9.48 10.47
N SER A 82 17.31 -8.15 10.36
CA SER A 82 18.38 -7.40 9.66
C SER A 82 19.78 -7.71 10.21
N LYS A 83 19.88 -8.11 11.49
CA LYS A 83 21.13 -8.50 12.18
C LYS A 83 21.82 -9.69 11.52
N PHE A 84 21.06 -10.61 10.92
CA PHE A 84 21.59 -11.79 10.24
C PHE A 84 22.08 -11.47 8.81
N ILE A 85 21.75 -10.29 8.29
CA ILE A 85 22.21 -9.82 6.98
C ILE A 85 23.50 -9.03 7.18
N ALA A 86 24.64 -9.73 7.13
CA ALA A 86 25.96 -9.13 7.39
C ALA A 86 26.78 -8.84 6.13
N LYS A 87 26.43 -9.41 4.97
CA LYS A 87 27.24 -9.30 3.74
C LYS A 87 26.41 -8.84 2.56
N ASP A 88 27.10 -8.23 1.60
CA ASP A 88 26.54 -7.73 0.34
C ASP A 88 25.31 -6.83 0.56
N LEU A 89 25.43 -5.85 1.48
CA LEU A 89 24.30 -5.02 1.91
C LEU A 89 23.55 -4.37 0.74
N VAL A 90 24.28 -3.86 -0.26
CA VAL A 90 23.68 -3.27 -1.47
C VAL A 90 22.91 -4.31 -2.30
N PHE A 91 23.47 -5.52 -2.46
CA PHE A 91 22.78 -6.59 -3.17
C PHE A 91 21.49 -7.00 -2.44
N ARG A 92 21.56 -7.11 -1.11
CA ARG A 92 20.42 -7.45 -0.26
C ARG A 92 19.34 -6.37 -0.26
N PHE A 93 19.75 -5.11 -0.20
CA PHE A 93 18.87 -3.96 -0.37
C PHE A 93 18.09 -4.06 -1.69
N VAL A 94 18.77 -4.25 -2.82
CA VAL A 94 18.09 -4.39 -4.13
C VAL A 94 17.13 -5.59 -4.16
N GLN A 95 17.50 -6.73 -3.54
CA GLN A 95 16.60 -7.88 -3.46
C GLN A 95 15.33 -7.57 -2.65
N ILE A 96 15.46 -6.85 -1.54
CA ILE A 96 14.35 -6.43 -0.70
C ILE A 96 13.45 -5.49 -1.50
N GLU A 97 13.99 -4.47 -2.16
CA GLU A 97 13.23 -3.54 -2.99
C GLU A 97 12.41 -4.23 -4.08
N VAL A 98 13.02 -5.21 -4.77
CA VAL A 98 12.32 -6.03 -5.75
C VAL A 98 11.21 -6.86 -5.11
N ALA A 99 11.48 -7.48 -3.96
CA ALA A 99 10.50 -8.32 -3.27
C ALA A 99 9.31 -7.49 -2.78
N VAL A 100 9.55 -6.33 -2.18
CA VAL A 100 8.53 -5.37 -1.77
C VAL A 100 7.73 -4.90 -2.98
N ALA A 101 8.39 -4.54 -4.08
CA ALA A 101 7.73 -4.12 -5.30
C ALA A 101 6.80 -5.19 -5.88
N LEU A 102 7.25 -6.45 -5.91
CA LEU A 102 6.48 -7.55 -6.46
C LEU A 102 5.31 -7.94 -5.56
N VAL A 103 5.56 -8.18 -4.27
CA VAL A 103 4.53 -8.62 -3.32
C VAL A 103 3.54 -7.49 -3.07
N GLY A 104 4.03 -6.27 -2.84
CA GLY A 104 3.20 -5.09 -2.65
C GLY A 104 2.42 -4.72 -3.91
N GLY A 105 3.05 -4.74 -5.09
CA GLY A 105 2.40 -4.39 -6.35
C GLY A 105 1.34 -5.38 -6.83
N LEU A 106 1.40 -6.63 -6.37
CA LEU A 106 0.39 -7.67 -6.66
C LEU A 106 -0.65 -7.83 -5.54
N SER A 107 -0.42 -7.22 -4.37
CA SER A 107 -1.22 -7.43 -3.16
C SER A 107 -2.72 -7.15 -3.38
N ALA A 108 -3.06 -6.02 -3.99
CA ALA A 108 -4.46 -5.64 -4.22
C ALA A 108 -5.20 -6.69 -5.07
N ILE A 109 -4.59 -7.15 -6.16
CA ILE A 109 -5.22 -8.14 -7.04
C ILE A 109 -5.35 -9.49 -6.34
N LEU A 110 -4.30 -9.93 -5.65
CA LEU A 110 -4.33 -11.19 -4.92
C LEU A 110 -5.48 -11.22 -3.90
N LEU A 111 -5.69 -10.13 -3.17
CA LEU A 111 -6.78 -10.02 -2.20
C LEU A 111 -8.16 -10.12 -2.86
N PHE A 112 -8.38 -9.39 -3.96
CA PHE A 112 -9.65 -9.47 -4.69
C PHE A 112 -9.90 -10.87 -5.28
N LEU A 113 -8.88 -11.50 -5.87
CA LEU A 113 -9.02 -12.83 -6.46
C LEU A 113 -9.28 -13.93 -5.43
N VAL A 114 -8.76 -13.77 -4.20
CA VAL A 114 -8.93 -14.74 -3.12
C VAL A 114 -10.25 -14.53 -2.37
N PHE A 115 -10.85 -13.34 -2.41
CA PHE A 115 -12.05 -13.01 -1.66
C PHE A 115 -13.22 -14.01 -1.80
N PRO A 116 -13.55 -14.56 -2.99
CA PRO A 116 -14.62 -15.55 -3.12
C PRO A 116 -14.41 -16.83 -2.30
N TYR A 117 -13.16 -17.12 -1.88
CA TYR A 117 -12.80 -18.30 -1.10
C TYR A 117 -12.77 -17.95 0.40
N PHE A 118 -13.93 -18.09 1.03
CA PHE A 118 -14.12 -17.76 2.44
C PHE A 118 -13.12 -18.51 3.35
N GLY A 119 -12.46 -17.77 4.26
CA GLY A 119 -11.40 -18.29 5.14
C GLY A 119 -9.97 -18.13 4.58
N LEU A 120 -9.77 -18.28 3.26
CA LEU A 120 -8.46 -18.09 2.65
C LEU A 120 -8.07 -16.59 2.59
N TYR A 121 -9.06 -15.70 2.45
CA TYR A 121 -8.83 -14.24 2.41
C TYR A 121 -8.05 -13.74 3.62
N HIS A 122 -8.50 -14.03 4.84
CA HIS A 122 -7.85 -13.56 6.06
C HIS A 122 -6.42 -14.08 6.16
N ALA A 123 -6.19 -15.35 5.81
CA ALA A 123 -4.86 -15.95 5.80
C ALA A 123 -3.93 -15.24 4.80
N VAL A 124 -4.40 -14.98 3.58
CA VAL A 124 -3.61 -14.26 2.56
C VAL A 124 -3.37 -12.81 2.96
N MET A 125 -4.37 -12.12 3.51
CA MET A 125 -4.25 -10.75 4.01
C MET A 125 -3.21 -10.64 5.12
N TYR A 126 -3.29 -11.48 6.15
CA TYR A 126 -2.29 -11.48 7.23
C TYR A 126 -0.90 -11.87 6.72
N LEU A 127 -0.80 -12.83 5.80
CA LEU A 127 0.47 -13.23 5.20
C LEU A 127 1.09 -12.09 4.38
N LEU A 128 0.31 -11.39 3.55
CA LEU A 128 0.81 -10.25 2.76
C LEU A 128 1.29 -9.11 3.67
N THR A 129 0.49 -8.76 4.68
CA THR A 129 0.87 -7.75 5.69
C THR A 129 2.15 -8.13 6.42
N LEU A 130 2.28 -9.41 6.83
CA LEU A 130 3.46 -9.93 7.49
C LEU A 130 4.70 -9.88 6.58
N VAL A 131 4.58 -10.36 5.35
CA VAL A 131 5.70 -10.41 4.39
C VAL A 131 6.17 -9.01 4.04
N ILE A 132 5.25 -8.11 3.66
CA ILE A 132 5.61 -6.73 3.28
C ILE A 132 6.17 -6.00 4.50
N GLY A 133 5.54 -6.11 5.67
CA GLY A 133 6.02 -5.48 6.89
C GLY A 133 7.41 -5.96 7.30
N ILE A 134 7.70 -7.27 7.21
CA ILE A 134 9.06 -7.80 7.46
C ILE A 134 10.05 -7.23 6.46
N LEU A 135 9.70 -7.19 5.17
CA LEU A 135 10.59 -6.68 4.13
C LEU A 135 10.91 -5.19 4.35
N VAL A 136 9.88 -4.36 4.60
CA VAL A 136 10.05 -2.94 4.92
C VAL A 136 10.86 -2.75 6.22
N GLY A 137 10.60 -3.56 7.24
CA GLY A 137 11.34 -3.53 8.50
C GLY A 137 12.85 -3.82 8.36
N LEU A 138 13.26 -4.55 7.32
CA LEU A 138 14.67 -4.80 7.04
C LEU A 138 15.39 -3.57 6.46
N GLU A 139 14.67 -2.63 5.86
CA GLU A 139 15.24 -1.54 5.06
C GLU A 139 15.99 -0.53 5.91
N ILE A 140 15.37 0.01 6.98
CA ILE A 140 15.98 1.05 7.83
C ILE A 140 17.35 0.60 8.37
N PRO A 141 17.50 -0.57 9.03
CA PRO A 141 18.80 -0.99 9.53
C PRO A 141 19.84 -1.29 8.43
N ILE A 142 19.41 -1.73 7.25
CA ILE A 142 20.32 -1.97 6.13
C ILE A 142 20.81 -0.63 5.56
N LEU A 143 19.89 0.30 5.31
CA LEU A 143 20.20 1.64 4.79
C LEU A 143 21.09 2.43 5.76
N THR A 144 20.78 2.40 7.06
CA THR A 144 21.64 3.02 8.08
C THR A 144 23.06 2.44 8.05
N ARG A 145 23.22 1.11 7.93
CA ARG A 145 24.56 0.48 7.84
C ARG A 145 25.29 0.83 6.55
N ILE A 146 24.59 0.91 5.41
CA ILE A 146 25.17 1.36 4.14
C ILE A 146 25.65 2.82 4.26
N LEU A 147 24.85 3.69 4.87
CA LEU A 147 25.14 5.13 5.02
C LEU A 147 26.21 5.44 6.08
N THR A 148 26.35 4.59 7.10
CA THR A 148 27.39 4.72 8.15
C THR A 148 28.80 4.71 7.54
N GLY A 149 29.00 4.16 6.34
CA GLY A 149 30.26 4.31 5.61
C GLY A 149 30.69 5.77 5.37
N SER A 150 29.76 6.74 5.49
CA SER A 150 29.97 8.17 5.24
C SER A 150 29.99 9.06 6.51
N GLY A 151 29.69 8.53 7.70
CA GLY A 151 29.49 9.33 8.92
C GLY A 151 29.30 8.51 10.19
N SER A 152 28.83 9.12 11.28
CA SER A 152 28.52 8.37 12.51
C SER A 152 27.23 7.55 12.37
N VAL A 153 27.12 6.43 13.12
CA VAL A 153 25.91 5.58 13.13
C VAL A 153 24.68 6.40 13.54
N SER A 154 24.81 7.19 14.61
CA SER A 154 23.70 7.99 15.16
C SER A 154 23.21 9.05 14.17
N GLU A 155 24.13 9.71 13.46
CA GLU A 155 23.80 10.70 12.43
C GLU A 155 23.12 10.06 11.22
N SER A 156 23.67 8.93 10.74
CA SER A 156 23.08 8.17 9.64
C SER A 156 21.67 7.68 9.99
N LEU A 157 21.48 7.20 11.22
CA LEU A 157 20.18 6.76 11.72
C LEU A 157 19.18 7.92 11.81
N ALA A 158 19.60 9.08 12.34
CA ALA A 158 18.74 10.26 12.45
C ALA A 158 18.28 10.76 11.07
N HIS A 159 19.18 10.82 10.07
CA HIS A 159 18.81 11.19 8.71
C HIS A 159 17.86 10.19 8.06
N VAL A 160 18.11 8.88 8.21
CA VAL A 160 17.24 7.83 7.66
C VAL A 160 15.85 7.93 8.29
N LEU A 161 15.74 7.98 9.61
CA LEU A 161 14.45 8.08 10.30
C LEU A 161 13.70 9.36 9.94
N SER A 162 14.40 10.50 9.83
CA SER A 162 13.76 11.75 9.44
C SER A 162 13.14 11.67 8.04
N LEU A 163 13.84 11.05 7.09
CA LEU A 163 13.36 10.90 5.72
C LEU A 163 12.28 9.81 5.61
N ASP A 164 12.38 8.78 6.44
CA ASP A 164 11.35 7.74 6.58
C ASP A 164 10.03 8.34 7.04
N TYR A 165 10.03 9.12 8.13
CA TYR A 165 8.82 9.80 8.61
C TYR A 165 8.26 10.80 7.59
N LEU A 166 9.13 11.53 6.87
CA LEU A 166 8.69 12.43 5.81
C LEU A 166 8.06 11.67 4.63
N GLY A 167 8.69 10.58 4.19
CA GLY A 167 8.17 9.70 3.15
C GLY A 167 6.84 9.06 3.54
N ALA A 168 6.73 8.57 4.78
CA ALA A 168 5.52 8.01 5.34
C ALA A 168 4.38 9.04 5.41
N LEU A 169 4.66 10.30 5.75
CA LEU A 169 3.67 11.38 5.68
C LEU A 169 3.19 11.63 4.25
N ILE A 170 4.12 11.72 3.29
CA ILE A 170 3.77 11.94 1.88
C ILE A 170 2.95 10.76 1.34
N GLY A 171 3.32 9.52 1.67
CA GLY A 171 2.58 8.32 1.27
C GLY A 171 1.21 8.23 1.91
N SER A 172 1.11 8.46 3.21
CA SER A 172 -0.16 8.35 3.95
C SER A 172 -1.19 9.41 3.59
N VAL A 173 -0.74 10.62 3.22
CA VAL A 173 -1.62 11.69 2.73
C VAL A 173 -1.86 11.55 1.22
N GLY A 174 -0.81 11.26 0.45
CA GLY A 174 -0.85 11.15 -1.00
C GLY A 174 -1.68 9.96 -1.47
N PHE A 175 -1.71 8.86 -0.71
CA PHE A 175 -2.51 7.69 -1.06
C PHE A 175 -4.02 7.98 -1.14
N PRO A 176 -4.70 8.39 -0.04
CA PRO A 176 -6.14 8.65 -0.08
C PRO A 176 -6.52 9.89 -0.88
N LEU A 177 -5.66 10.92 -0.98
CA LEU A 177 -6.03 12.19 -1.65
C LEU A 177 -5.68 12.24 -3.14
N LEU A 178 -4.66 11.50 -3.59
CA LEU A 178 -4.17 11.60 -4.97
C LEU A 178 -4.21 10.25 -5.70
N LEU A 179 -3.63 9.21 -5.10
CA LEU A 179 -3.49 7.91 -5.76
C LEU A 179 -4.85 7.22 -5.88
N LEU A 180 -5.55 7.06 -4.77
CA LEU A 180 -6.83 6.34 -4.74
C LEU A 180 -7.92 6.99 -5.62
N PRO A 181 -8.19 8.31 -5.56
CA PRO A 181 -9.24 8.92 -6.37
C PRO A 181 -8.93 8.96 -7.86
N ARG A 182 -7.66 9.08 -8.25
CA ARG A 182 -7.27 9.23 -9.67
C ARG A 182 -6.94 7.90 -10.35
N LEU A 183 -6.32 6.98 -9.62
CA LEU A 183 -5.84 5.71 -10.17
C LEU A 183 -6.70 4.52 -9.73
N GLY A 184 -7.34 4.59 -8.55
CA GLY A 184 -8.00 3.44 -7.92
C GLY A 184 -7.01 2.45 -7.30
N LEU A 185 -7.52 1.40 -6.65
CA LEU A 185 -6.72 0.46 -5.85
C LEU A 185 -5.64 -0.27 -6.69
N PHE A 186 -6.04 -0.89 -7.81
CA PHE A 186 -5.14 -1.73 -8.60
C PHE A 186 -4.01 -0.94 -9.28
N ARG A 187 -4.35 0.17 -9.96
CA ARG A 187 -3.34 1.00 -10.63
C ARG A 187 -2.41 1.68 -9.62
N SER A 188 -2.92 2.06 -8.44
CA SER A 188 -2.07 2.57 -7.35
C SER A 188 -1.07 1.51 -6.90
N SER A 189 -1.53 0.29 -6.62
CA SER A 189 -0.67 -0.83 -6.21
C SER A 189 0.44 -1.11 -7.21
N PHE A 190 0.11 -1.24 -8.51
CA PHE A 190 1.13 -1.40 -9.55
C PHE A 190 2.05 -0.19 -9.71
N GLY A 191 1.50 1.03 -9.65
CA GLY A 191 2.27 2.26 -9.78
C GLY A 191 3.31 2.42 -8.67
N ILE A 192 2.95 2.10 -7.43
CA ILE A 192 3.87 2.06 -6.29
C ILE A 192 4.92 0.95 -6.50
N GLY A 193 4.51 -0.21 -7.01
CA GLY A 193 5.43 -1.28 -7.41
C GLY A 193 6.49 -0.82 -8.41
N ILE A 194 6.06 -0.11 -9.45
CA ILE A 194 6.95 0.43 -10.49
C ILE A 194 7.89 1.48 -9.90
N LEU A 195 7.39 2.35 -9.01
CA LEU A 195 8.21 3.34 -8.32
C LEU A 195 9.30 2.66 -7.48
N ASN A 196 8.96 1.60 -6.73
CA ASN A 196 9.91 0.85 -5.92
C ASN A 196 10.94 0.09 -6.78
N ILE A 197 10.49 -0.49 -7.91
CA ILE A 197 11.40 -1.10 -8.90
C ILE A 197 12.33 -0.08 -9.55
N ALA A 198 11.88 1.16 -9.75
CA ALA A 198 12.73 2.23 -10.26
C ALA A 198 13.86 2.54 -9.27
N ILE A 199 13.58 2.56 -7.96
CA ILE A 199 14.61 2.68 -6.92
C ILE A 199 15.59 1.51 -6.97
N ALA A 200 15.10 0.26 -7.08
CA ALA A 200 15.96 -0.91 -7.23
C ALA A 200 16.88 -0.82 -8.48
N GLY A 201 16.34 -0.39 -9.62
CA GLY A 201 17.09 -0.18 -10.86
C GLY A 201 18.13 0.93 -10.75
N LEU A 202 17.78 2.05 -10.12
CA LEU A 202 18.69 3.17 -9.87
C LEU A 202 19.80 2.77 -8.89
N ALA A 203 19.50 1.98 -7.85
CA ALA A 203 20.49 1.43 -6.93
C ALA A 203 21.57 0.62 -7.67
N ILE A 204 21.16 -0.22 -8.63
CA ILE A 204 22.08 -1.00 -9.47
C ILE A 204 23.01 -0.09 -10.28
N ILE A 205 22.52 1.06 -10.78
CA ILE A 205 23.30 2.00 -11.58
C ILE A 205 24.26 2.80 -10.70
N VAL A 206 23.74 3.39 -9.62
CA VAL A 206 24.45 4.30 -8.71
C VAL A 206 25.50 3.55 -7.89
N LEU A 207 25.17 2.35 -7.40
CA LEU A 207 26.03 1.54 -6.53
C LEU A 207 26.67 0.35 -7.27
N ARG A 208 26.78 0.43 -8.61
CA ARG A 208 27.29 -0.66 -9.46
C ARG A 208 28.62 -1.26 -9.02
N LYS A 209 29.50 -0.46 -8.40
CA LYS A 209 30.83 -0.89 -7.92
C LYS A 209 30.75 -1.76 -6.65
N ASN A 210 29.69 -1.59 -5.87
CA ASN A 210 29.46 -2.26 -4.59
C ASN A 210 28.39 -3.37 -4.70
N CYS A 211 27.89 -3.62 -5.92
CA CYS A 211 26.88 -4.64 -6.20
C CYS A 211 27.54 -5.98 -6.57
N ALA A 212 27.40 -6.98 -5.70
CA ALA A 212 27.65 -8.37 -6.08
C ALA A 212 26.63 -8.81 -7.17
N ARG A 213 27.05 -9.71 -8.09
CA ARG A 213 26.16 -10.40 -9.06
C ARG A 213 25.24 -9.49 -9.88
N LEU A 214 25.78 -8.39 -10.41
CA LEU A 214 25.05 -7.36 -11.17
C LEU A 214 24.12 -7.89 -12.28
N ARG A 215 24.56 -8.93 -13.02
CA ARG A 215 23.75 -9.52 -14.10
C ARG A 215 22.46 -10.15 -13.58
N SER A 216 22.53 -10.87 -12.45
CA SER A 216 21.37 -11.50 -11.84
C SER A 216 20.37 -10.46 -11.34
N LEU A 217 20.85 -9.39 -10.71
CA LEU A 217 19.99 -8.31 -10.22
C LEU A 217 19.30 -7.56 -11.36
N ARG A 218 20.02 -7.28 -12.45
CA ARG A 218 19.42 -6.62 -13.63
C ARG A 218 18.29 -7.46 -14.24
N LEU A 219 18.52 -8.76 -14.42
CA LEU A 219 17.50 -9.66 -14.94
C LEU A 219 16.29 -9.71 -14.02
N LEU A 220 16.51 -9.78 -12.70
CA LEU A 220 15.46 -9.79 -11.70
C LEU A 220 14.63 -8.48 -11.73
N VAL A 221 15.29 -7.32 -11.75
CA VAL A 221 14.61 -6.00 -11.85
C VAL A 221 13.82 -5.89 -13.14
N LEU A 222 14.40 -6.27 -14.29
CA LEU A 222 13.70 -6.20 -15.59
C LEU A 222 12.51 -7.15 -15.65
N PHE A 223 12.64 -8.35 -15.09
CA PHE A 223 11.55 -9.33 -15.02
C PHE A 223 10.40 -8.81 -14.16
N THR A 224 10.68 -8.32 -12.95
CA THR A 224 9.67 -7.75 -12.06
C THR A 224 9.05 -6.49 -12.65
N ALA A 225 9.84 -5.62 -13.29
CA ALA A 225 9.33 -4.46 -14.02
C ALA A 225 8.35 -4.87 -15.13
N GLY A 226 8.67 -5.92 -15.90
CA GLY A 226 7.78 -6.47 -16.93
C GLY A 226 6.45 -6.96 -16.37
N ILE A 227 6.46 -7.67 -15.24
CA ILE A 227 5.25 -8.11 -14.55
C ILE A 227 4.40 -6.92 -14.10
N LEU A 228 5.00 -5.94 -13.43
CA LEU A 228 4.29 -4.79 -12.87
C LEU A 228 3.75 -3.85 -13.96
N ILE A 229 4.53 -3.60 -15.01
CA ILE A 229 4.11 -2.80 -16.18
C ILE A 229 3.00 -3.52 -16.93
N GLY A 230 3.13 -4.83 -17.18
CA GLY A 230 2.07 -5.63 -17.76
C GLY A 230 0.79 -5.56 -16.93
N GLY A 231 0.90 -5.73 -15.63
CA GLY A 231 -0.19 -5.57 -14.67
C GLY A 231 -0.85 -4.20 -14.73
N LEU A 232 -0.06 -3.12 -14.82
CA LEU A 232 -0.58 -1.76 -14.94
C LEU A 232 -1.36 -1.56 -16.25
N ILE A 233 -0.82 -2.04 -17.38
CA ILE A 233 -1.46 -1.94 -18.71
C ILE A 233 -2.80 -2.69 -18.71
N PHE A 234 -2.84 -3.90 -18.15
CA PHE A 234 -4.05 -4.73 -18.09
C PHE A 234 -4.90 -4.50 -16.83
N SER A 235 -4.59 -3.48 -16.04
CA SER A 235 -5.22 -3.23 -14.74
C SER A 235 -6.74 -3.09 -14.82
N ALA A 236 -7.26 -2.46 -15.88
CA ALA A 236 -8.71 -2.29 -16.06
C ALA A 236 -9.43 -3.61 -16.36
N GLN A 237 -8.81 -4.49 -17.14
CA GLN A 237 -9.31 -5.83 -17.45
C GLN A 237 -9.29 -6.71 -16.19
N ILE A 238 -8.17 -6.66 -15.45
CA ILE A 238 -8.03 -7.39 -14.19
C ILE A 238 -9.05 -6.90 -13.16
N ALA A 239 -9.22 -5.57 -13.03
CA ALA A 239 -10.19 -4.97 -12.12
C ALA A 239 -11.62 -5.44 -12.42
N ARG A 240 -12.04 -5.37 -13.69
CA ARG A 240 -13.37 -5.84 -14.10
C ARG A 240 -13.57 -7.33 -13.85
N TYR A 241 -12.56 -8.14 -14.12
CA TYR A 241 -12.62 -9.58 -13.86
C TYR A 241 -12.74 -9.87 -12.36
N ALA A 242 -11.85 -9.30 -11.55
CA ALA A 242 -11.78 -9.57 -10.12
C ALA A 242 -12.99 -9.01 -9.36
N GLU A 243 -13.45 -7.80 -9.69
CA GLU A 243 -14.66 -7.21 -9.12
C GLU A 243 -15.93 -7.91 -9.62
N GLY A 244 -15.96 -8.38 -10.87
CA GLY A 244 -17.07 -9.17 -11.39
C GLY A 244 -17.34 -10.45 -10.61
N MET A 245 -16.31 -11.03 -9.96
CA MET A 245 -16.48 -12.19 -9.07
C MET A 245 -17.17 -11.85 -7.74
N LEU A 246 -17.25 -10.56 -7.37
CA LEU A 246 -17.90 -10.12 -6.13
C LEU A 246 -19.42 -10.01 -6.27
N PHE A 247 -19.91 -9.84 -7.49
CA PHE A 247 -21.33 -9.62 -7.76
C PHE A 247 -21.97 -10.87 -8.35
N ALA A 248 -23.17 -11.22 -7.87
CA ALA A 248 -23.93 -12.34 -8.41
C ALA A 248 -24.50 -12.06 -9.82
N ASP A 249 -24.65 -10.77 -10.15
CA ASP A 249 -25.28 -10.26 -11.37
C ASP A 249 -24.24 -9.56 -12.26
N GLU A 250 -24.54 -9.40 -13.55
CA GLU A 250 -23.62 -8.78 -14.51
C GLU A 250 -23.36 -7.31 -14.17
N VAL A 251 -22.09 -6.92 -14.04
CA VAL A 251 -21.70 -5.51 -13.83
C VAL A 251 -21.87 -4.75 -15.14
N ILE A 252 -22.85 -3.84 -15.19
CA ILE A 252 -23.15 -3.03 -16.38
C ILE A 252 -22.54 -1.63 -16.33
N TYR A 253 -22.20 -1.14 -15.14
CA TYR A 253 -21.54 0.15 -14.93
C TYR A 253 -20.66 0.10 -13.70
N GLN A 254 -19.50 0.77 -13.76
CA GLN A 254 -18.54 0.78 -12.68
C GLN A 254 -17.67 2.05 -12.76
N GLU A 255 -17.60 2.80 -11.68
CA GLU A 255 -16.85 4.05 -11.60
C GLU A 255 -16.21 4.23 -10.22
N GLN A 256 -14.97 4.71 -10.18
CA GLN A 256 -14.37 5.21 -8.94
C GLN A 256 -14.62 6.72 -8.87
N SER A 257 -15.48 7.16 -7.95
CA SER A 257 -15.66 8.59 -7.65
C SER A 257 -14.64 9.07 -6.62
N PRO A 258 -14.52 10.38 -6.35
CA PRO A 258 -13.68 10.90 -5.27
C PRO A 258 -14.06 10.40 -3.87
N TYR A 259 -15.30 9.95 -3.68
CA TYR A 259 -15.83 9.57 -2.37
C TYR A 259 -15.94 8.06 -2.18
N GLN A 260 -16.30 7.34 -3.24
CA GLN A 260 -16.67 5.92 -3.17
C GLN A 260 -16.65 5.24 -4.56
N ARG A 261 -16.59 3.91 -4.55
CA ARG A 261 -16.73 3.06 -5.73
C ARG A 261 -18.21 2.81 -6.02
N VAL A 262 -18.66 3.21 -7.21
CA VAL A 262 -20.05 3.08 -7.66
C VAL A 262 -20.14 1.92 -8.64
N VAL A 263 -21.03 0.95 -8.39
CA VAL A 263 -21.22 -0.21 -9.28
C VAL A 263 -22.71 -0.44 -9.50
N PHE A 264 -23.13 -0.58 -10.76
CA PHE A 264 -24.45 -1.10 -11.10
C PHE A 264 -24.34 -2.50 -11.65
N THR A 265 -25.21 -3.38 -11.16
CA THR A 265 -25.38 -4.71 -11.72
C THR A 265 -26.76 -4.87 -12.32
N LYS A 266 -26.87 -5.76 -13.29
CA LYS A 266 -28.13 -6.15 -13.92
C LYS A 266 -28.30 -7.67 -13.85
N ASN A 267 -29.39 -8.10 -13.25
CA ASN A 267 -29.72 -9.51 -13.20
C ASN A 267 -30.12 -10.02 -14.58
N ALA A 268 -29.44 -11.06 -15.07
CA ALA A 268 -29.64 -11.57 -16.43
C ALA A 268 -31.03 -12.23 -16.65
N ARG A 269 -31.72 -12.65 -15.58
CA ARG A 269 -32.99 -13.38 -15.68
C ARG A 269 -34.20 -12.44 -15.69
N ASN A 270 -34.25 -11.46 -14.80
CA ASN A 270 -35.39 -10.56 -14.65
C ASN A 270 -35.07 -9.11 -15.06
N GLY A 271 -33.82 -8.80 -15.43
CA GLY A 271 -33.39 -7.46 -15.82
C GLY A 271 -33.29 -6.47 -14.66
N GLU A 272 -33.41 -6.93 -13.42
CA GLU A 272 -33.38 -6.08 -12.22
C GLU A 272 -32.05 -5.32 -12.10
N LEU A 273 -32.15 -4.02 -11.85
CA LEU A 273 -31.00 -3.16 -11.57
C LEU A 273 -30.72 -3.07 -10.08
N ARG A 274 -29.44 -3.10 -9.71
CA ARG A 274 -28.97 -2.92 -8.33
C ARG A 274 -27.81 -1.93 -8.31
N LEU A 275 -27.80 -1.04 -7.32
CA LEU A 275 -26.71 -0.12 -7.04
C LEU A 275 -25.92 -0.60 -5.83
N TYR A 276 -24.60 -0.68 -5.98
CA TYR A 276 -23.66 -0.93 -4.91
C TYR A 276 -22.72 0.28 -4.75
N LEU A 277 -22.50 0.67 -3.50
CA LEU A 277 -21.49 1.66 -3.11
C LEU A 277 -20.47 0.97 -2.20
N ASP A 278 -19.20 1.01 -2.59
CA ASP A 278 -18.11 0.31 -1.90
C ASP A 278 -18.41 -1.17 -1.64
N GLY A 279 -19.08 -1.83 -2.60
CA GLY A 279 -19.49 -3.24 -2.49
C GLY A 279 -20.77 -3.50 -1.69
N HIS A 280 -21.31 -2.48 -1.01
CA HIS A 280 -22.56 -2.60 -0.24
C HIS A 280 -23.78 -2.26 -1.09
N LEU A 281 -24.78 -3.15 -1.11
CA LEU A 281 -26.06 -2.93 -1.79
C LEU A 281 -26.76 -1.70 -1.18
N GLN A 282 -27.04 -0.71 -2.01
CA GLN A 282 -27.78 0.49 -1.62
C GLN A 282 -29.26 0.38 -1.96
N PHE A 283 -29.57 -0.12 -3.15
CA PHE A 283 -30.94 -0.41 -3.54
C PHE A 283 -30.99 -1.53 -4.58
N ALA A 284 -32.09 -2.28 -4.57
CA ALA A 284 -32.48 -3.16 -5.65
C ALA A 284 -33.82 -2.69 -6.23
N GLN A 285 -33.94 -2.66 -7.55
CA GLN A 285 -35.12 -2.12 -8.22
C GLN A 285 -36.42 -2.82 -7.79
N SER A 286 -36.39 -4.10 -7.41
CA SER A 286 -37.60 -4.83 -7.02
C SER A 286 -38.16 -4.45 -5.64
N ASP A 287 -37.33 -3.95 -4.72
CA ASP A 287 -37.71 -3.75 -3.32
C ASP A 287 -37.42 -2.35 -2.77
N GLU A 288 -36.75 -1.49 -3.54
CA GLU A 288 -36.41 -0.13 -3.12
C GLU A 288 -37.62 0.68 -2.65
N TYR A 289 -38.80 0.43 -3.23
CA TYR A 289 -40.06 1.07 -2.83
C TYR A 289 -40.34 0.88 -1.34
N ARG A 290 -40.01 -0.29 -0.77
CA ARG A 290 -40.29 -0.62 0.64
C ARG A 290 -39.55 0.33 1.58
N TYR A 291 -38.34 0.73 1.22
CA TYR A 291 -37.54 1.66 2.00
C TYR A 291 -37.94 3.12 1.71
N HIS A 292 -37.96 3.52 0.44
CA HIS A 292 -38.19 4.92 0.07
C HIS A 292 -39.62 5.38 0.32
N GLU A 293 -40.63 4.55 0.06
CA GLU A 293 -42.03 4.89 0.33
C GLU A 293 -42.27 5.04 1.84
N SER A 294 -41.72 4.11 2.64
CA SER A 294 -41.84 4.16 4.11
C SER A 294 -41.09 5.35 4.71
N LEU A 295 -40.00 5.79 4.07
CA LEU A 295 -39.25 6.98 4.48
C LEU A 295 -40.01 8.28 4.16
N VAL A 296 -40.69 8.34 3.01
CA VAL A 296 -41.26 9.58 2.47
C VAL A 296 -42.75 9.74 2.77
N HIS A 297 -43.59 8.76 2.44
CA HIS A 297 -45.04 8.93 2.46
C HIS A 297 -45.62 9.19 3.86
N PRO A 298 -45.14 8.59 4.96
CA PRO A 298 -45.61 8.94 6.30
C PRO A 298 -45.34 10.40 6.66
N ALA A 299 -44.19 10.95 6.29
CA ALA A 299 -43.84 12.34 6.53
C ALA A 299 -44.67 13.30 5.65
N MET A 300 -44.88 12.94 4.38
CA MET A 300 -45.67 13.73 3.44
C MET A 300 -47.17 13.72 3.75
N SER A 301 -47.66 12.67 4.41
CA SER A 301 -49.07 12.53 4.82
C SER A 301 -49.38 13.26 6.13
N CYS A 302 -48.38 13.69 6.88
CA CYS A 302 -48.54 14.40 8.16
C CYS A 302 -48.89 15.88 7.93
N GLY A 303 -50.15 16.15 7.55
CA GLY A 303 -50.78 17.48 7.60
C GLY A 303 -50.36 18.48 6.51
N GLY A 304 -51.33 18.93 5.71
CA GLY A 304 -51.14 19.94 4.67
C GLY A 304 -50.29 19.46 3.47
N MET A 305 -50.10 20.33 2.47
CA MET A 305 -49.19 20.07 1.35
C MET A 305 -47.85 20.78 1.59
N PRO A 306 -46.78 20.06 2.01
CA PRO A 306 -45.49 20.68 2.27
C PRO A 306 -44.90 21.28 0.98
N LYS A 307 -44.63 22.58 0.99
CA LYS A 307 -44.09 23.32 -0.18
C LYS A 307 -42.56 23.37 -0.24
N ARG A 308 -41.87 23.05 0.86
CA ARG A 308 -40.42 23.08 0.99
C ARG A 308 -39.96 21.89 1.80
N ILE A 309 -39.15 21.04 1.19
CA ILE A 309 -38.70 19.77 1.74
C ILE A 309 -37.18 19.74 1.65
N LEU A 310 -36.52 19.39 2.75
CA LEU A 310 -35.08 19.17 2.80
C LEU A 310 -34.83 17.67 2.90
N VAL A 311 -34.15 17.11 1.91
CA VAL A 311 -33.69 15.72 1.93
C VAL A 311 -32.23 15.71 2.36
N LEU A 312 -31.93 15.04 3.47
CA LEU A 312 -30.55 14.84 3.96
C LEU A 312 -30.14 13.39 3.68
N GLY A 313 -29.17 13.21 2.79
CA GLY A 313 -28.83 11.89 2.23
C GLY A 313 -29.57 11.62 0.92
N GLY A 314 -29.85 10.34 0.63
CA GLY A 314 -30.60 9.94 -0.58
C GLY A 314 -29.87 10.27 -1.88
N GLY A 315 -28.55 10.07 -1.93
CA GLY A 315 -27.73 10.33 -3.11
C GLY A 315 -28.09 9.48 -4.33
N ASP A 316 -28.86 8.41 -4.13
CA ASP A 316 -29.52 7.59 -5.16
C ASP A 316 -30.70 8.30 -5.86
N GLY A 317 -31.23 9.39 -5.28
CA GLY A 317 -32.33 10.18 -5.83
C GLY A 317 -33.73 9.55 -5.68
N LEU A 318 -33.85 8.35 -5.10
CA LEU A 318 -35.10 7.61 -5.00
C LEU A 318 -36.06 8.23 -3.98
N ALA A 319 -35.52 8.76 -2.87
CA ALA A 319 -36.34 9.52 -1.91
C ALA A 319 -36.95 10.78 -2.54
N ILE A 320 -36.18 11.52 -3.37
CA ILE A 320 -36.68 12.71 -4.07
C ILE A 320 -37.76 12.33 -5.09
N ARG A 321 -37.59 11.19 -5.78
CA ARG A 321 -38.61 10.67 -6.70
C ARG A 321 -39.94 10.45 -5.99
N GLU A 322 -39.94 9.87 -4.78
CA GLU A 322 -41.17 9.67 -4.00
C GLU A 322 -41.76 10.99 -3.49
N VAL A 323 -40.93 11.97 -3.13
CA VAL A 323 -41.40 13.31 -2.71
C VAL A 323 -42.14 14.05 -3.84
N LEU A 324 -41.76 13.78 -5.10
CA LEU A 324 -42.33 14.43 -6.28
C LEU A 324 -43.58 13.73 -6.85
N LYS A 325 -44.01 12.59 -6.26
CA LYS A 325 -45.27 11.93 -6.60
C LYS A 325 -46.44 12.56 -5.85
#